data_AF-V2QAN3-F1
#
_entry.id   AF-V2QAN3-F1
#
_cell.length_a   1.000
_cell.length_b   1.000
_cell.length_c   1.000
_cell.angle_alpha   90.00
_cell.angle_beta   90.00
_cell.angle_gamma   90.00
#
_symmetry.space_group_name_H-M   'P 1'
#
loop_
_entity.id
_entity.type
_entity.pdbx_description
1 polymer ?
#
loop_
_entity_poly.entity_id
_entity_poly.type
_entity_poly.pdbx_seq_one_letter_code
_entity_poly.pdbx_strand_id
1 'polypeptide(L)'
;MGNTLIILLSYILNFILIILIVSLLLRIRNVERKLINFSPTEAYSIMENMHEMVLESQRLADSLEASIKAREAVLEDLSDLVDEKILRYEHVTGEKFSKIKNEKKEVKSEQIHLETVLKKQETLKEQLNKQDSKKDLKTNILSLNAEGKSSIDIARELGISITEVQLALRLPIKDK
;
A
#
# COMPACT_ATOMS: atom_id res chain seq x y z
N MET A 1 51.20 -25.18 -52.37
CA MET A 1 50.22 -24.08 -52.40
C MET A 1 49.31 -24.03 -51.17
N GLY A 2 49.11 -25.11 -50.40
CA GLY A 2 48.29 -25.07 -49.18
C GLY A 2 48.84 -24.16 -48.07
N ASN A 3 50.15 -24.22 -47.80
CA ASN A 3 50.75 -23.47 -46.69
C ASN A 3 50.69 -21.94 -46.87
N THR A 4 50.84 -21.46 -48.11
CA THR A 4 50.72 -20.03 -48.43
C THR A 4 49.27 -19.53 -48.28
N LEU A 5 48.28 -20.36 -48.59
CA LEU A 5 46.85 -20.05 -48.36
C LEU A 5 46.52 -19.98 -46.87
N ILE A 6 47.06 -20.88 -46.05
CA ILE A 6 46.84 -20.89 -44.59
C ILE A 6 47.44 -19.62 -43.95
N ILE A 7 48.63 -19.20 -44.38
CA ILE A 7 49.26 -17.96 -43.92
C ILE A 7 48.40 -16.74 -44.30
N LEU A 8 47.90 -16.68 -45.54
CA LEU A 8 47.03 -15.59 -45.99
C LEU A 8 45.72 -15.52 -45.18
N LEU A 9 45.10 -16.66 -44.91
CA LEU A 9 43.87 -16.75 -44.11
C LEU A 9 44.10 -16.27 -42.67
N SER A 10 45.27 -16.60 -42.08
CA SER A 10 45.67 -16.12 -40.75
C SER A 10 45.83 -14.60 -40.69
N TYR A 11 46.37 -13.97 -41.74
CA TYR A 11 46.46 -12.50 -41.82
C TYR A 11 45.08 -11.84 -41.91
N ILE A 12 44.16 -12.41 -42.70
CA ILE A 12 42.78 -11.90 -42.80
C ILE A 12 42.07 -11.99 -41.46
N LEU A 13 42.21 -13.12 -40.76
CA LEU A 13 41.60 -13.30 -39.44
C LEU A 13 42.15 -12.29 -38.41
N ASN A 14 43.46 -12.05 -38.41
CA ASN A 14 44.08 -11.04 -37.56
C ASN A 14 43.61 -9.62 -37.90
N PHE A 15 43.42 -9.32 -39.19
CA PHE A 15 42.91 -8.01 -39.62
C PHE A 15 41.48 -7.76 -39.12
N ILE A 16 40.61 -8.77 -39.20
CA ILE A 16 39.25 -8.70 -38.65
C ILE A 16 39.29 -8.51 -37.13
N LEU A 17 40.18 -9.20 -36.43
CA LEU A 17 40.35 -9.05 -34.98
C LEU A 17 40.76 -7.61 -34.61
N ILE A 18 41.68 -7.00 -35.36
CA ILE A 18 42.12 -5.62 -35.15
C ILE A 18 40.95 -4.64 -35.35
N ILE A 19 40.15 -4.82 -36.41
CA ILE A 19 38.95 -3.99 -36.66
C ILE A 19 37.98 -4.09 -35.48
N LEU A 20 37.78 -5.30 -34.94
CA LEU A 20 36.90 -5.52 -33.80
C LEU A 20 37.40 -4.80 -32.54
N ILE A 21 38.71 -4.86 -32.26
CA ILE A 21 39.33 -4.14 -31.14
C ILE A 21 39.17 -2.63 -31.30
N VAL A 22 39.41 -2.08 -32.49
CA VAL A 22 39.25 -0.64 -32.77
C VAL A 22 37.78 -0.23 -32.59
N SER A 23 36.83 -1.03 -33.06
CA SER A 23 35.40 -0.80 -32.87
C SER A 23 35.01 -0.77 -31.39
N LEU A 24 35.53 -1.69 -30.58
CA LEU A 24 35.34 -1.67 -29.12
C LEU A 24 35.93 -0.40 -28.49
N LEU A 25 37.16 -0.02 -28.86
CA LEU A 25 37.80 1.20 -28.34
C LEU A 25 37.00 2.46 -28.69
N LEU A 26 36.43 2.54 -29.89
CA LEU A 26 35.56 3.64 -30.29
C LEU A 26 34.25 3.65 -29.46
N ARG A 27 33.64 2.49 -29.22
CA ARG A 27 32.47 2.38 -28.35
C ARG A 27 32.79 2.81 -26.92
N ILE A 28 33.93 2.37 -26.37
CA ILE A 28 34.39 2.74 -25.03
C ILE A 28 34.58 4.26 -24.95
N ARG A 29 35.27 4.88 -25.91
CA ARG A 29 35.43 6.34 -25.95
C ARG A 29 34.11 7.09 -26.06
N ASN A 30 33.13 6.54 -26.79
CA ASN A 30 31.80 7.14 -26.88
C ASN A 30 31.04 7.04 -25.54
N VAL A 31 31.20 5.92 -24.83
CA VAL A 31 30.65 5.72 -23.49
C VAL A 31 31.35 6.62 -22.47
N GLU A 32 32.68 6.77 -22.53
CA GLU A 32 33.45 7.69 -21.69
C GLU A 32 32.97 9.13 -21.87
N ARG A 33 32.77 9.60 -23.11
CA ARG A 33 32.21 10.94 -23.34
C ARG A 33 30.82 11.10 -22.73
N LYS A 34 29.96 10.07 -22.82
CA LYS A 34 28.64 10.08 -22.19
C LYS A 34 28.71 10.07 -20.66
N LEU A 35 29.67 9.35 -20.07
CA LEU A 35 29.93 9.35 -18.62
C LEU A 35 30.51 10.68 -18.14
N ILE A 36 31.40 11.30 -18.91
CA ILE A 36 31.95 12.63 -18.59
C ILE A 36 30.86 13.71 -18.67
N ASN A 37 29.88 13.53 -19.57
CA ASN A 37 28.70 14.39 -19.64
C ASN A 37 27.68 14.10 -18.53
N PHE A 38 27.80 12.99 -17.79
CA PHE A 38 27.10 12.80 -16.52
C PHE A 38 27.86 13.64 -15.49
N SER A 39 27.52 14.93 -15.45
CA SER A 39 28.31 15.91 -14.74
C SER A 39 28.33 15.56 -13.25
N PRO A 40 29.49 15.59 -12.57
CA PRO A 40 29.55 15.44 -11.11
C PRO A 40 28.58 16.39 -10.40
N THR A 41 28.32 17.57 -10.98
CA THR A 41 27.35 18.55 -10.47
C THR A 41 25.90 18.03 -10.48
N GLU A 42 25.50 17.24 -11.47
CA GLU A 42 24.19 16.59 -11.48
C GLU A 42 24.12 15.51 -10.40
N ALA A 43 25.19 14.73 -10.24
CA ALA A 43 25.27 13.75 -9.16
C ALA A 43 25.18 14.41 -7.76
N TYR A 44 25.83 15.56 -7.56
CA TYR A 44 25.70 16.34 -6.33
C TYR A 44 24.29 16.90 -6.13
N SER A 45 23.63 17.39 -7.19
CA SER A 45 22.24 17.87 -7.09
C SER A 45 21.24 16.75 -6.74
N ILE A 46 21.43 15.56 -7.29
CA ILE A 46 20.63 14.37 -6.96
C ILE A 46 20.91 13.93 -5.53
N MET A 47 22.18 13.95 -5.11
CA MET A 47 22.58 13.63 -3.74
C MET A 47 21.97 14.60 -2.73
N GLU A 48 21.98 15.90 -3.00
CA GLU A 48 21.36 16.91 -2.13
C GLU A 48 19.86 16.72 -2.02
N ASN A 49 19.17 16.54 -3.15
CA ASN A 49 17.73 16.26 -3.16
C ASN A 49 17.38 14.96 -2.40
N MET A 50 18.21 13.92 -2.54
CA MET A 50 18.04 12.69 -1.76
C MET A 50 18.28 12.92 -0.27
N HIS A 51 19.27 13.74 0.10
CA HIS A 51 19.54 14.08 1.48
C HIS A 51 18.38 14.86 2.11
N GLU A 52 17.86 15.86 1.40
CA GLU A 52 16.70 16.65 1.81
C GLU A 52 15.45 15.76 1.97
N MET A 53 15.21 14.86 1.02
CA MET A 53 14.09 13.91 1.09
C MET A 53 14.22 12.96 2.30
N VAL A 54 15.43 12.49 2.61
CA VAL A 54 15.67 11.65 3.80
C VAL A 54 15.43 12.45 5.09
N LEU A 55 15.86 13.71 5.13
CA LEU A 55 15.64 14.59 6.27
C LEU A 55 14.15 14.87 6.50
N GLU A 56 13.39 15.09 5.43
CA GLU A 56 11.94 15.28 5.51
C GLU A 56 11.22 13.98 5.89
N SER A 57 11.66 12.83 5.38
CA SER A 57 11.18 11.52 5.83
C SER A 57 11.41 11.30 7.32
N GLN A 58 12.56 11.73 7.85
CA GLN A 58 12.86 11.60 9.27
C GLN A 58 11.95 12.50 10.11
N ARG A 59 11.75 13.75 9.70
CA ARG A 59 10.79 14.67 10.35
C ARG A 59 9.36 14.12 10.34
N LEU A 60 8.94 13.51 9.22
CA LEU A 60 7.64 12.86 9.12
C LEU A 60 7.54 11.66 10.08
N ALA A 61 8.57 10.83 10.17
CA ALA A 61 8.62 9.72 11.11
C ALA A 61 8.52 10.20 12.57
N ASP A 62 9.29 11.23 12.95
CA ASP A 62 9.23 11.83 14.29
C ASP A 62 7.82 12.38 14.60
N SER A 63 7.20 13.05 13.62
CA SER A 63 5.83 13.57 13.77
C SER A 63 4.79 12.45 13.90
N LEU A 64 5.00 11.35 13.19
CA LEU A 64 4.13 10.17 13.23
C LEU A 64 4.26 9.48 14.59
N GLU A 65 5.48 9.33 15.10
CA GLU A 65 5.74 8.75 16.42
C GLU A 65 5.11 9.59 17.54
N ALA A 66 5.23 10.92 17.47
CA ALA A 66 4.54 11.81 18.41
C ALA A 66 3.01 11.66 18.34
N SER A 67 2.44 11.56 17.13
CA SER A 67 1.01 11.31 16.93
C SER A 67 0.57 9.95 17.47
N ILE A 68 1.36 8.89 17.27
CA ILE A 68 1.07 7.56 17.81
C ILE A 68 1.07 7.60 19.33
N LYS A 69 2.11 8.18 19.94
CA LYS A 69 2.20 8.31 21.40
C LYS A 69 1.03 9.09 22.00
N ALA A 70 0.58 10.16 21.34
CA ALA A 70 -0.59 10.90 21.78
C ALA A 70 -1.88 10.06 21.69
N ARG A 71 -2.02 9.25 20.64
CA ARG A 71 -3.16 8.32 20.50
C ARG A 71 -3.11 7.19 21.52
N GLU A 72 -1.92 6.66 21.82
CA GLU A 72 -1.72 5.66 22.86
C GLU A 72 -2.11 6.21 24.23
N ALA A 73 -1.69 7.42 24.58
CA ALA A 73 -2.09 8.07 25.83
C ALA A 73 -3.62 8.23 25.95
N VAL A 74 -4.30 8.64 24.86
CA VAL A 74 -5.77 8.73 24.86
C VAL A 74 -6.42 7.34 24.99
N LEU A 75 -5.85 6.31 24.39
CA LEU A 75 -6.35 4.93 24.52
C LEU A 75 -6.14 4.40 25.94
N GLU A 76 -5.03 4.75 26.58
CA GLU A 76 -4.76 4.47 27.99
C GLU A 76 -5.79 5.16 28.89
N ASP A 77 -6.01 6.47 28.72
CA ASP A 77 -7.02 7.22 29.46
C ASP A 77 -8.44 6.64 29.29
N LEU A 78 -8.77 6.20 28.07
CA LEU A 78 -10.06 5.56 27.79
C LEU A 78 -10.16 4.17 28.42
N SER A 79 -9.06 3.41 28.44
CA SER A 79 -9.00 2.11 29.12
C SER A 79 -9.22 2.28 30.62
N ASP A 80 -8.51 3.21 31.24
CA ASP A 80 -8.64 3.52 32.67
C ASP A 80 -10.08 3.96 33.01
N LEU A 81 -10.69 4.79 32.16
CA LEU A 81 -12.08 5.22 32.35
C LEU A 81 -13.08 4.06 32.21
N VAL A 82 -12.82 3.12 31.30
CA VAL A 82 -13.64 1.92 31.14
C VAL A 82 -13.49 1.02 32.37
N ASP A 83 -12.27 0.81 32.85
CA ASP A 83 -12.00 0.02 34.06
C ASP A 83 -12.63 0.66 35.30
N GLU A 84 -12.55 1.98 35.47
CA GLU A 84 -13.24 2.70 36.55
C GLU A 84 -14.77 2.55 36.43
N LYS A 85 -15.31 2.62 35.21
CA LYS A 85 -16.75 2.39 34.99
C LYS A 85 -17.14 0.95 35.28
N ILE A 86 -16.35 -0.04 34.91
CA ILE A 86 -16.59 -1.45 35.21
C ILE A 86 -16.59 -1.65 36.73
N LEU A 87 -15.59 -1.14 37.44
CA LEU A 87 -15.53 -1.18 38.91
C LEU A 87 -16.73 -0.48 39.54
N ARG A 88 -17.14 0.70 39.05
CA ARG A 88 -18.35 1.38 39.53
C ARG A 88 -19.60 0.56 39.27
N TYR A 89 -19.75 -0.06 38.09
CA TYR A 89 -20.88 -0.92 37.81
C TYR A 89 -20.89 -2.14 38.72
N GLU A 90 -19.73 -2.76 38.99
CA GLU A 90 -19.57 -3.86 39.94
C GLU A 90 -19.96 -3.45 41.36
N HIS A 91 -19.53 -2.27 41.83
CA HIS A 91 -19.93 -1.75 43.13
C HIS A 91 -21.44 -1.41 43.20
N VAL A 92 -22.01 -0.80 42.17
CA VAL A 92 -23.44 -0.43 42.13
C VAL A 92 -24.32 -1.67 41.98
N THR A 93 -23.89 -2.70 41.25
CA THR A 93 -24.60 -4.00 41.23
C THR A 93 -24.39 -4.75 42.54
N GLY A 94 -23.17 -4.83 43.07
CA GLY A 94 -22.87 -5.45 44.36
C GLY A 94 -23.68 -4.87 45.53
N GLU A 95 -23.85 -3.55 45.58
CA GLU A 95 -24.71 -2.89 46.57
C GLU A 95 -26.21 -3.17 46.35
N LYS A 96 -26.68 -3.17 45.09
CA LYS A 96 -28.08 -3.53 44.78
C LYS A 96 -28.40 -5.02 45.02
N PHE A 97 -27.40 -5.89 45.01
CA PHE A 97 -27.55 -7.32 45.31
C PHE A 97 -27.31 -7.67 46.79
N SER A 98 -26.71 -6.79 47.60
CA SER A 98 -26.56 -7.00 49.05
C SER A 98 -27.90 -7.03 49.82
N LYS A 99 -28.98 -6.50 49.23
CA LYS A 99 -30.35 -6.57 49.77
C LYS A 99 -31.20 -7.70 49.17
N ILE A 100 -30.69 -8.48 48.22
CA ILE A 100 -31.40 -9.61 47.63
C ILE A 100 -30.64 -10.88 48.03
N LYS A 101 -30.78 -11.24 49.31
CA LYS A 101 -30.30 -12.51 49.80
C LYS A 101 -31.21 -13.61 49.26
N ASN A 102 -30.59 -14.56 48.56
CA ASN A 102 -31.07 -15.92 48.25
C ASN A 102 -32.16 -16.03 47.17
N GLU A 103 -31.75 -16.25 45.93
CA GLU A 103 -32.29 -17.40 45.20
C GLU A 103 -31.27 -17.95 44.20
N LYS A 104 -30.85 -19.18 44.50
CA LYS A 104 -29.91 -20.00 43.76
C LYS A 104 -30.62 -20.48 42.49
N LYS A 105 -30.25 -19.95 41.31
CA LYS A 105 -30.56 -20.59 40.02
C LYS A 105 -29.36 -20.52 39.09
N GLU A 106 -28.63 -21.62 39.03
CA GLU A 106 -27.84 -22.02 37.87
C GLU A 106 -28.73 -21.99 36.63
N VAL A 107 -28.50 -21.11 35.67
CA VAL A 107 -29.02 -21.29 34.31
C VAL A 107 -28.04 -20.73 33.28
N LYS A 108 -27.25 -21.63 32.69
CA LYS A 108 -26.88 -21.71 31.27
C LYS A 108 -26.94 -20.39 30.47
N SER A 109 -25.93 -19.54 30.56
CA SER A 109 -25.75 -18.39 29.64
C SER A 109 -24.40 -18.35 28.94
N GLU A 110 -23.50 -19.33 29.16
CA GLU A 110 -22.21 -19.41 28.48
C GLU A 110 -22.28 -20.03 27.06
N GLN A 111 -23.38 -20.69 26.68
CA GLN A 111 -23.52 -21.26 25.34
C GLN A 111 -24.07 -20.29 24.27
N ILE A 112 -24.77 -19.23 24.66
CA ILE A 112 -25.39 -18.31 23.68
C ILE A 112 -24.36 -17.30 23.14
N HIS A 113 -23.33 -16.96 23.92
CA HIS A 113 -22.36 -15.96 23.49
C HIS A 113 -21.29 -16.52 22.53
N LEU A 114 -20.89 -17.79 22.66
CA LEU A 114 -19.94 -18.41 21.73
C LEU A 114 -20.54 -18.69 20.34
N GLU A 115 -21.84 -19.05 20.24
CA GLU A 115 -22.53 -19.19 18.95
C GLU A 115 -22.65 -17.84 18.21
N THR A 116 -22.78 -16.74 18.95
CA THR A 116 -22.88 -15.39 18.37
C THR A 116 -21.54 -14.93 17.79
N VAL A 117 -20.42 -15.35 18.40
CA VAL A 117 -19.06 -15.02 17.91
C VAL A 117 -18.65 -15.89 16.73
N LEU A 118 -19.04 -17.17 16.70
CA LEU A 118 -18.80 -18.07 15.55
C LEU A 118 -19.61 -17.66 14.30
N LYS A 119 -20.88 -17.26 14.45
CA LYS A 119 -21.67 -16.68 13.34
C LYS A 119 -21.12 -15.35 12.82
N LYS A 120 -20.44 -14.56 13.68
CA LYS A 120 -19.80 -13.30 13.27
C LYS A 120 -18.49 -13.54 12.51
N GLN A 121 -17.83 -14.68 12.70
CA GLN A 121 -16.66 -15.07 11.89
C GLN A 121 -17.04 -15.70 10.54
N GLU A 122 -18.15 -16.45 10.46
CA GLU A 122 -18.64 -16.98 9.18
C GLU A 122 -19.15 -15.86 8.24
N THR A 123 -19.78 -14.82 8.80
CA THR A 123 -20.25 -13.65 8.03
C THR A 123 -19.14 -12.77 7.47
N LEU A 124 -17.92 -12.79 8.04
CA LEU A 124 -16.76 -12.07 7.49
C LEU A 124 -16.08 -12.84 6.35
N LYS A 125 -16.12 -14.18 6.36
CA LYS A 125 -15.59 -14.99 5.25
C LYS A 125 -16.53 -15.02 4.04
N GLU A 126 -17.84 -14.90 4.25
CA GLU A 126 -18.81 -14.82 3.15
C GLU A 126 -18.87 -13.44 2.47
N GLN A 127 -18.31 -12.39 3.10
CA GLN A 127 -18.10 -11.09 2.45
C GLN A 127 -16.86 -11.06 1.53
N LEU A 128 -16.01 -12.09 1.55
CA LEU A 128 -14.89 -12.22 0.60
C LEU A 128 -15.31 -12.89 -0.73
N ASN A 129 -16.54 -13.43 -0.82
CA ASN A 129 -17.02 -14.16 -2.01
C ASN A 129 -18.17 -13.46 -2.78
N LYS A 130 -18.48 -12.19 -2.47
CA LYS A 130 -19.31 -11.33 -3.35
C LYS A 130 -18.45 -10.53 -4.31
N GLN A 131 -17.60 -11.26 -5.02
CA GLN A 131 -16.93 -10.83 -6.24
C GLN A 131 -17.90 -11.02 -7.42
N ASP A 132 -19.02 -10.27 -7.43
CA ASP A 132 -19.91 -10.22 -8.60
C ASP A 132 -20.80 -8.95 -8.69
N SER A 133 -20.27 -7.79 -8.25
CA SER A 133 -20.85 -6.47 -8.55
C SER A 133 -19.85 -5.54 -9.26
N LYS A 134 -18.92 -6.11 -10.04
CA LYS A 134 -17.94 -5.31 -10.79
C LYS A 134 -18.51 -4.71 -12.07
N LYS A 135 -19.75 -5.06 -12.43
CA LYS A 135 -20.44 -4.55 -13.62
C LYS A 135 -21.32 -3.33 -13.35
N ASP A 136 -21.69 -3.04 -12.09
CA ASP A 136 -22.71 -2.03 -11.77
C ASP A 136 -22.13 -0.70 -11.25
N LEU A 137 -21.06 -0.75 -10.43
CA LEU A 137 -20.40 0.47 -9.93
C LEU A 137 -19.73 1.28 -11.05
N LYS A 138 -19.07 0.61 -12.01
CA LYS A 138 -18.41 1.31 -13.13
C LYS A 138 -19.43 1.97 -14.07
N THR A 139 -20.55 1.32 -14.34
CA THR A 139 -21.64 1.88 -15.15
C THR A 139 -22.31 3.05 -14.44
N ASN A 140 -22.51 2.98 -13.13
CA ASN A 140 -23.06 4.08 -12.34
C ASN A 140 -22.11 5.28 -12.28
N ILE A 141 -20.80 5.07 -12.18
CA ILE A 141 -19.80 6.15 -12.28
C ILE A 141 -19.84 6.81 -13.66
N LEU A 142 -19.98 6.02 -14.73
CA LEU A 142 -20.04 6.52 -16.10
C LEU A 142 -21.35 7.29 -16.39
N SER A 143 -22.50 6.83 -15.86
CA SER A 143 -23.79 7.52 -16.04
C SER A 143 -23.81 8.86 -15.29
N LEU A 144 -23.34 8.90 -14.04
CA LEU A 144 -23.28 10.14 -13.26
C LEU A 144 -22.29 11.15 -13.85
N ASN A 145 -21.21 10.68 -14.47
CA ASN A 145 -20.28 11.54 -15.21
C ASN A 145 -20.88 12.04 -16.55
N ALA A 146 -21.69 11.23 -17.23
CA ALA A 146 -22.42 11.63 -18.43
C ALA A 146 -23.52 12.67 -18.12
N GLU A 147 -24.09 12.62 -16.91
CA GLU A 147 -24.99 13.64 -16.37
C GLU A 147 -24.29 14.96 -15.97
N GLY A 148 -22.95 15.02 -16.11
CA GLY A 148 -22.15 16.23 -15.86
C GLY A 148 -21.75 16.47 -14.40
N LYS A 149 -21.93 15.49 -13.51
CA LYS A 149 -21.52 15.60 -12.10
C LYS A 149 -19.99 15.55 -11.95
N SER A 150 -19.45 16.32 -11.01
CA SER A 150 -18.01 16.33 -10.75
C SER A 150 -17.55 15.03 -10.08
N SER A 151 -16.28 14.64 -10.24
CA SER A 151 -15.75 13.41 -9.61
C SER A 151 -15.87 13.42 -8.08
N ILE A 152 -15.96 14.60 -7.46
CA ILE A 152 -16.15 14.78 -6.02
C ILE A 152 -17.59 14.42 -5.62
N ASP A 153 -18.57 14.85 -6.43
CA ASP A 153 -19.98 14.58 -6.17
C ASP A 153 -20.31 13.11 -6.40
N ILE A 154 -19.73 12.50 -7.43
CA ILE A 154 -19.86 11.06 -7.72
C ILE A 154 -19.28 10.23 -6.57
N ALA A 155 -18.12 10.61 -6.05
CA ALA A 155 -17.48 9.95 -4.90
C ALA A 155 -18.35 10.04 -3.65
N ARG A 156 -18.96 11.20 -3.39
CA ARG A 156 -19.86 11.43 -2.26
C ARG A 156 -21.17 10.63 -2.38
N GLU A 157 -21.73 10.54 -3.58
CA GLU A 157 -22.99 9.85 -3.86
C GLU A 157 -22.84 8.32 -3.83
N LEU A 158 -21.70 7.80 -4.27
CA LEU A 158 -21.41 6.36 -4.30
C LEU A 158 -20.64 5.86 -3.07
N GLY A 159 -20.23 6.76 -2.15
CA GLY A 159 -19.48 6.39 -0.95
C GLY A 159 -18.09 5.81 -1.23
N ILE A 160 -17.50 6.18 -2.36
CA ILE A 160 -16.19 5.69 -2.86
C ILE A 160 -15.16 6.83 -2.87
N SER A 161 -13.87 6.49 -2.96
CA SER A 161 -12.82 7.50 -2.99
C SER A 161 -12.80 8.28 -4.32
N ILE A 162 -12.40 9.56 -4.27
CA ILE A 162 -12.28 10.41 -5.48
C ILE A 162 -11.28 9.79 -6.48
N THR A 163 -10.24 9.14 -5.97
CA THR A 163 -9.23 8.43 -6.75
C THR A 163 -9.81 7.20 -7.45
N GLU A 164 -10.71 6.46 -6.80
CA GLU A 164 -11.44 5.34 -7.43
C GLU A 164 -12.33 5.80 -8.58
N VAL A 165 -13.04 6.94 -8.43
CA VAL A 165 -13.84 7.54 -9.51
C VAL A 165 -12.95 7.92 -10.69
N GLN A 166 -11.83 8.60 -10.44
CA GLN A 166 -10.89 8.98 -11.50
C GLN A 166 -10.26 7.77 -12.19
N LEU A 167 -9.97 6.71 -11.44
CA LEU A 167 -9.43 5.47 -11.98
C LEU A 167 -10.49 4.76 -12.84
N ALA A 168 -11.74 4.71 -12.38
CA ALA A 168 -12.85 4.11 -13.13
C ALA A 168 -13.12 4.82 -14.47
N LEU A 169 -13.00 6.15 -14.51
CA LEU A 169 -13.13 6.95 -15.74
C LEU A 169 -11.95 6.77 -16.71
N ARG A 170 -10.74 6.51 -16.21
CA ARG A 170 -9.53 6.33 -17.05
C ARG A 170 -9.33 4.91 -17.58
N LEU A 171 -9.97 3.91 -16.98
CA LEU A 171 -9.81 2.52 -17.38
C LEU A 171 -10.64 2.19 -18.64
N PRO A 172 -10.02 1.75 -19.75
CA PRO A 172 -10.76 1.35 -20.94
C PRO A 172 -11.74 0.22 -20.62
N ILE A 173 -12.89 0.23 -21.27
CA ILE A 173 -13.87 -0.86 -21.16
C ILE A 173 -13.20 -2.09 -21.77
N LYS A 174 -12.94 -3.10 -20.92
CA LYS A 174 -12.50 -4.40 -21.39
C LYS A 174 -13.76 -5.11 -21.88
N ASP A 175 -14.12 -4.84 -23.12
CA ASP A 175 -15.13 -5.63 -23.81
C ASP A 175 -14.64 -7.08 -23.84
N LYS A 176 -15.54 -7.99 -23.44
CA LYS A 176 -15.30 -9.43 -23.41
C LYS A 176 -15.18 -9.99 -24.81
#